data_AF-A0A3S3UL93-F1
#
_entry.id   AF-A0A3S3UL93-F1
#
_cell.length_a   1.000
_cell.length_b   1.000
_cell.length_c   1.000
_cell.angle_alpha   90.00
_cell.angle_beta   90.00
_cell.angle_gamma   90.00
#
_symmetry.space_group_name_H-M   'P 1'
#
loop_
_entity.id
_entity.type
_entity.pdbx_description
1 polymer ?
#
loop_
_entity_poly.entity_id
_entity_poly.type
_entity_poly.pdbx_seq_one_letter_code
_entity_poly.pdbx_strand_id
1 'polypeptide(L)'
;MSIGLIAGLIAVCSVNAYAHRMKAFSWVEGQAIEGEAYFSNGKMAVGSIVELLVDQNVVATTQCDDEGQFRFEALEVGDYQIRADAGQGHVATYSISAAEFATEYNDTASAATLSEPEPALILKPSESEPQKQSAVIAITPAQMEQAVAKAIRPLRAQLDQYEAKVRVHDILGGIGYIFGLFGLFVLYRSRRQ
;
A
#
# COMPACT_ATOMS: atom_id res chain seq x y z
N MET A 1 -36.15 0.29 -40.01
CA MET A 1 -34.70 0.06 -39.85
C MET A 1 -34.20 0.55 -38.49
N SER A 2 -35.03 0.48 -37.44
CA SER A 2 -34.80 1.24 -36.20
C SER A 2 -34.63 0.37 -34.95
N ILE A 3 -35.04 -0.91 -35.01
CA ILE A 3 -34.94 -1.85 -33.87
C ILE A 3 -33.52 -2.45 -33.78
N GLY A 4 -32.88 -2.74 -34.93
CA GLY A 4 -31.51 -3.27 -34.95
C GLY A 4 -30.44 -2.30 -34.44
N LEU A 5 -30.69 -0.99 -34.57
CA LEU A 5 -29.78 0.06 -34.09
C LEU A 5 -29.86 0.24 -32.56
N ILE A 6 -31.04 0.02 -31.97
CA ILE A 6 -31.24 0.03 -30.51
C ILE A 6 -30.64 -1.23 -29.86
N ALA A 7 -30.83 -2.41 -30.49
CA ALA A 7 -30.25 -3.66 -29.99
C ALA A 7 -28.70 -3.68 -30.06
N GLY A 8 -28.11 -3.07 -31.11
CA GLY A 8 -26.66 -2.91 -31.22
C GLY A 8 -26.07 -1.96 -30.17
N LEU A 9 -26.80 -0.92 -29.75
CA LEU A 9 -26.34 0.05 -28.75
C LEU A 9 -26.30 -0.54 -27.33
N ILE A 10 -27.23 -1.44 -27.00
CA ILE A 10 -27.30 -2.10 -25.67
C ILE A 10 -26.19 -3.15 -25.50
N ALA A 11 -25.78 -3.82 -26.59
CA ALA A 11 -24.74 -4.86 -26.56
C ALA A 11 -23.31 -4.31 -26.32
N VAL A 12 -23.07 -3.01 -26.56
CA VAL A 12 -21.75 -2.37 -26.38
C VAL A 12 -21.52 -1.88 -24.93
N CYS A 13 -22.56 -1.85 -24.08
CA CYS A 13 -22.46 -1.39 -22.70
C CYS A 13 -22.13 -2.50 -21.69
N SER A 14 -21.19 -3.41 -22.02
CA SER A 14 -20.57 -4.26 -21.01
C SER A 14 -19.60 -3.43 -20.16
N VAL A 15 -20.15 -2.52 -19.36
CA VAL A 15 -19.39 -1.69 -18.43
C VAL A 15 -18.98 -2.61 -17.28
N ASN A 16 -17.68 -2.88 -17.16
CA ASN A 16 -17.15 -3.53 -15.97
C ASN A 16 -17.61 -2.75 -14.73
N ALA A 17 -18.35 -3.40 -13.84
CA ALA A 17 -18.83 -2.79 -12.60
C ALA A 17 -17.63 -2.53 -11.67
N TYR A 18 -17.07 -1.33 -11.76
CA TYR A 18 -15.81 -0.95 -11.11
C TYR A 18 -15.95 -0.55 -9.63
N ALA A 19 -16.96 -1.06 -8.94
CA ALA A 19 -17.27 -0.68 -7.55
C ALA A 19 -16.70 -1.66 -6.50
N HIS A 20 -16.17 -2.81 -6.92
CA HIS A 20 -15.85 -3.95 -6.06
C HIS A 20 -14.35 -4.29 -6.09
N ARG A 21 -13.49 -3.27 -6.04
CA ARG A 21 -12.03 -3.47 -6.00
C ARG A 21 -11.56 -3.64 -4.56
N MET A 22 -10.88 -4.74 -4.29
CA MET A 22 -10.13 -4.98 -3.06
C MET A 22 -8.75 -4.33 -3.16
N LYS A 23 -8.18 -3.96 -2.02
CA LYS A 23 -6.83 -3.43 -1.86
C LYS A 23 -6.14 -4.21 -0.74
N ALA A 24 -4.84 -4.38 -0.88
CA ALA A 24 -3.97 -4.96 0.12
C ALA A 24 -2.74 -4.07 0.23
N PHE A 25 -2.28 -3.86 1.45
CA PHE A 25 -1.07 -3.12 1.75
C PHE A 25 -0.23 -3.92 2.72
N SER A 26 1.08 -3.86 2.56
CA SER A 26 2.00 -4.59 3.43
C SER A 26 3.27 -3.79 3.67
N TRP A 27 3.94 -4.10 4.78
CA TRP A 27 5.20 -3.50 5.19
C TRP A 27 6.04 -4.55 5.92
N VAL A 28 7.35 -4.32 5.95
CA VAL A 28 8.28 -5.15 6.73
C VAL A 28 8.38 -4.59 8.15
N GLU A 29 8.42 -5.47 9.13
CA GLU A 29 8.79 -5.21 10.52
C GLU A 29 9.75 -6.31 10.98
N GLY A 30 11.04 -6.00 11.03
CA GLY A 30 12.13 -6.93 11.28
C GLY A 30 12.19 -8.05 10.23
N GLN A 31 11.91 -9.27 10.68
CA GLN A 31 11.80 -10.47 9.82
C GLN A 31 10.34 -10.88 9.58
N ALA A 32 9.39 -9.98 9.83
CA ALA A 32 7.98 -10.20 9.57
C ALA A 32 7.49 -9.29 8.44
N ILE A 33 6.54 -9.79 7.67
CA ILE A 33 5.69 -8.97 6.82
C ILE A 33 4.34 -8.85 7.50
N GLU A 34 3.92 -7.64 7.77
CA GLU A 34 2.56 -7.34 8.20
C GLU A 34 1.79 -6.68 7.06
N GLY A 35 0.47 -6.77 7.12
CA GLY A 35 -0.37 -6.06 6.18
C GLY A 35 -1.82 -5.96 6.59
N GLU A 36 -2.56 -5.24 5.77
CA GLU A 36 -4.01 -5.06 5.90
C GLU A 36 -4.68 -5.20 4.53
N ALA A 37 -5.88 -5.75 4.53
CA ALA A 37 -6.69 -5.91 3.34
C ALA A 37 -8.09 -5.31 3.54
N TYR A 38 -8.54 -4.53 2.56
CA TYR A 38 -9.81 -3.80 2.64
C TYR A 38 -10.42 -3.56 1.27
N PHE A 39 -11.72 -3.30 1.25
CA PHE A 39 -12.48 -2.99 0.04
C PHE A 39 -12.46 -1.48 -0.23
N SER A 40 -12.69 -1.07 -1.48
CA SER A 40 -12.70 0.34 -1.90
C SER A 40 -13.74 1.21 -1.16
N ASN A 41 -14.71 0.61 -0.47
CA ASN A 41 -15.69 1.28 0.38
C ASN A 41 -15.22 1.48 1.84
N GLY A 42 -13.98 1.09 2.17
CA GLY A 42 -13.38 1.22 3.49
C GLY A 42 -13.68 0.06 4.46
N LYS A 43 -14.44 -0.96 4.06
CA LYS A 43 -14.67 -2.15 4.89
C LYS A 43 -13.44 -3.06 4.87
N MET A 44 -13.12 -3.66 6.02
CA MET A 44 -12.02 -4.64 6.14
C MET A 44 -12.39 -5.97 5.47
N ALA A 45 -11.39 -6.62 4.87
CA ALA A 45 -11.53 -7.90 4.19
C ALA A 45 -11.31 -9.08 5.16
N VAL A 46 -12.15 -9.13 6.19
CA VAL A 46 -12.10 -10.16 7.25
C VAL A 46 -12.21 -11.56 6.66
N GLY A 47 -11.35 -12.48 7.10
CA GLY A 47 -11.32 -13.88 6.67
C GLY A 47 -10.86 -14.10 5.22
N SER A 48 -10.37 -13.05 4.54
CA SER A 48 -9.76 -13.23 3.22
C SER A 48 -8.48 -14.05 3.31
N ILE A 49 -8.24 -14.88 2.30
CA ILE A 49 -7.04 -15.73 2.23
C ILE A 49 -5.90 -14.85 1.72
N VAL A 50 -4.77 -14.85 2.42
CA VAL A 50 -3.58 -14.12 2.02
C VAL A 50 -2.46 -15.10 1.76
N GLU A 51 -1.93 -15.08 0.55
CA GLU A 51 -0.80 -15.89 0.13
C GLU A 51 0.46 -15.03 0.02
N LEU A 52 1.58 -15.58 0.47
CA LEU A 52 2.91 -15.06 0.23
C LEU A 52 3.53 -15.84 -0.92
N LEU A 53 4.00 -15.14 -1.95
CA LEU A 53 4.54 -15.72 -3.17
C LEU A 53 6.00 -15.31 -3.39
N VAL A 54 6.79 -16.26 -3.89
CA VAL A 54 8.15 -16.05 -4.41
C VAL A 54 8.18 -16.64 -5.82
N ASP A 55 8.58 -15.86 -6.81
CA ASP A 55 8.56 -16.25 -8.22
C ASP A 55 7.21 -16.86 -8.67
N GLN A 56 6.10 -16.26 -8.21
CA GLN A 56 4.72 -16.70 -8.44
C GLN A 56 4.32 -18.04 -7.78
N ASN A 57 5.21 -18.65 -6.99
CA ASN A 57 4.90 -19.84 -6.21
C ASN A 57 4.48 -19.46 -4.80
N VAL A 58 3.40 -20.05 -4.30
CA VAL A 58 2.93 -19.84 -2.93
C VAL A 58 3.89 -20.52 -1.96
N VAL A 59 4.53 -19.73 -1.09
CA VAL A 59 5.46 -20.20 -0.05
C VAL A 59 4.83 -20.22 1.34
N ALA A 60 3.82 -19.38 1.58
CA ALA A 60 3.04 -19.38 2.81
C ALA A 60 1.61 -18.88 2.57
N THR A 61 0.70 -19.22 3.48
CA THR A 61 -0.69 -18.78 3.44
C THR A 61 -1.17 -18.45 4.85
N THR A 62 -1.94 -17.37 4.98
CA THR A 62 -2.60 -16.94 6.21
C THR A 62 -4.01 -16.41 5.89
N GLN A 63 -4.73 -15.95 6.90
CA GLN A 63 -6.03 -15.29 6.75
C GLN A 63 -6.02 -13.93 7.42
N CYS A 64 -6.79 -13.00 6.88
CA CYS A 64 -7.07 -11.74 7.55
C CYS A 64 -7.94 -11.94 8.80
N ASP A 65 -7.58 -11.27 9.88
CA ASP A 65 -8.34 -11.24 11.12
C ASP A 65 -9.58 -10.31 11.05
N ASP A 66 -10.25 -10.11 12.19
CA ASP A 66 -11.44 -9.27 12.34
C ASP A 66 -11.18 -7.78 12.04
N GLU A 67 -9.91 -7.35 12.07
CA GLU A 67 -9.46 -6.00 11.71
C GLU A 67 -8.96 -5.94 10.26
N GLY A 68 -9.03 -7.03 9.51
CA GLY A 68 -8.51 -7.13 8.15
C GLY A 68 -6.99 -7.23 8.07
N GLN A 69 -6.31 -7.46 9.19
CA GLN A 69 -4.86 -7.52 9.28
C GLN A 69 -4.35 -8.96 9.07
N PHE A 70 -3.13 -9.07 8.59
CA PHE A 70 -2.43 -10.35 8.42
C PHE A 70 -0.94 -10.20 8.71
N ARG A 71 -0.29 -11.30 9.05
CA ARG A 71 1.14 -11.33 9.37
C ARG A 71 1.79 -12.64 8.91
N PHE A 72 3.00 -12.52 8.38
CA PHE A 72 3.93 -13.60 8.11
C PHE A 72 5.20 -13.34 8.92
N GLU A 73 5.74 -14.36 9.58
CA GLU A 73 6.89 -14.22 10.48
C GLU A 73 8.06 -15.11 10.03
N ALA A 74 9.24 -14.84 10.61
CA ALA A 74 10.46 -15.61 10.40
C ALA A 74 10.87 -15.73 8.91
N LEU A 75 10.71 -14.63 8.17
CA LEU A 75 11.06 -14.55 6.76
C LEU A 75 12.54 -14.20 6.57
N GLU A 76 13.13 -14.81 5.55
CA GLU A 76 14.44 -14.40 5.05
C GLU A 76 14.31 -13.12 4.23
N VAL A 77 15.41 -12.37 4.14
CA VAL A 77 15.48 -11.17 3.29
C VAL A 77 15.31 -11.58 1.83
N GLY A 78 14.29 -11.04 1.15
CA GLY A 78 13.99 -11.40 -0.22
C GLY A 78 12.87 -10.58 -0.84
N ASP A 79 12.65 -10.79 -2.12
CA ASP A 79 11.52 -10.22 -2.85
C ASP A 79 10.30 -11.11 -2.66
N TYR A 80 9.18 -10.50 -2.29
CA TYR A 80 7.93 -11.21 -2.05
C TYR A 80 6.77 -10.52 -2.76
N GLN A 81 5.76 -11.30 -3.12
CA GLN A 81 4.47 -10.79 -3.53
C GLN A 81 3.39 -11.33 -2.60
N ILE A 82 2.57 -10.42 -2.08
CA ILE A 82 1.35 -10.74 -1.37
C ILE A 82 0.21 -10.85 -2.36
N ARG A 83 -0.62 -11.89 -2.23
CA ARG A 83 -1.91 -12.02 -2.93
C ARG A 83 -3.01 -12.26 -1.90
N ALA A 84 -3.86 -11.26 -1.71
CA ALA A 84 -5.04 -11.36 -0.86
C ALA A 84 -6.28 -11.62 -1.72
N ASP A 85 -7.06 -12.65 -1.37
CA ASP A 85 -8.25 -13.11 -2.09
C ASP A 85 -9.45 -13.22 -1.12
N ALA A 86 -10.44 -12.37 -1.33
CA ALA A 86 -11.71 -12.38 -0.60
C ALA A 86 -12.85 -13.10 -1.35
N GLY A 87 -12.52 -13.86 -2.41
CA GLY A 87 -13.44 -14.61 -3.23
C GLY A 87 -14.15 -13.76 -4.29
N GLN A 88 -14.87 -14.41 -5.21
CA GLN A 88 -15.68 -13.75 -6.26
C GLN A 88 -14.91 -12.72 -7.11
N GLY A 89 -13.59 -12.92 -7.29
CA GLY A 89 -12.74 -12.00 -8.06
C GLY A 89 -12.25 -10.78 -7.28
N HIS A 90 -12.48 -10.71 -5.97
CA HIS A 90 -11.88 -9.71 -5.09
C HIS A 90 -10.45 -10.14 -4.75
N VAL A 91 -9.53 -9.88 -5.68
CA VAL A 91 -8.10 -10.18 -5.51
C VAL A 91 -7.31 -8.88 -5.50
N ALA A 92 -6.39 -8.75 -4.55
CA ALA A 92 -5.42 -7.67 -4.47
C ALA A 92 -4.01 -8.22 -4.34
N THR A 93 -3.05 -7.55 -4.96
CA THR A 93 -1.63 -7.93 -4.91
C THR A 93 -0.77 -6.77 -4.43
N TYR A 94 0.27 -7.07 -3.66
CA TYR A 94 1.24 -6.08 -3.17
C TYR A 94 2.67 -6.65 -3.28
N SER A 95 3.62 -5.88 -3.78
CA SER A 95 5.01 -6.32 -3.93
C SER A 95 5.88 -5.71 -2.83
N ILE A 96 6.76 -6.52 -2.26
CA ILE A 96 7.73 -6.14 -1.24
C ILE A 96 9.11 -6.47 -1.80
N SER A 97 10.01 -5.51 -1.74
CA SER A 97 11.38 -5.67 -2.21
C SER A 97 12.32 -6.09 -1.08
N ALA A 98 13.38 -6.84 -1.42
CA ALA A 98 14.42 -7.23 -0.46
C ALA A 98 15.07 -6.04 0.26
N ALA A 99 15.11 -4.87 -0.38
CA ALA A 99 15.63 -3.63 0.20
C ALA A 99 14.84 -3.16 1.43
N GLU A 100 13.54 -3.45 1.51
CA GLU A 100 12.68 -3.05 2.64
C GLU A 100 13.05 -3.79 3.93
N PHE A 101 13.61 -5.01 3.83
CA PHE A 101 14.14 -5.73 4.99
C PHE A 101 15.51 -5.19 5.44
N ALA A 102 16.30 -4.64 4.52
CA ALA A 102 17.65 -4.15 4.81
C ALA A 102 17.67 -2.80 5.56
N THR A 103 16.59 -2.01 5.45
CA THR A 103 16.43 -0.75 6.18
C THR A 103 16.33 -0.96 7.69
N GLU A 104 15.80 -2.11 8.14
CA GLU A 104 15.69 -2.43 9.57
C GLU A 104 16.87 -3.24 10.12
N TYR A 105 17.68 -3.89 9.27
CA TYR A 105 18.80 -4.75 9.70
C TYR A 105 20.16 -4.03 9.80
N ASN A 106 20.32 -2.86 9.19
CA ASN A 106 21.62 -2.16 9.18
C ASN A 106 22.01 -1.45 10.49
N ASP A 107 21.18 -1.49 11.55
CA ASP A 107 21.47 -0.79 12.81
C ASP A 107 21.89 -1.73 13.96
N THR A 108 22.29 -2.98 13.69
CA THR A 108 22.87 -3.88 14.73
C THR A 108 24.21 -4.52 14.34
N ALA A 109 24.82 -4.12 13.24
CA ALA A 109 26.12 -4.65 12.78
C ALA A 109 27.12 -3.57 12.38
N SER A 110 27.17 -2.45 13.12
CA SER A 110 28.28 -1.49 13.02
C SER A 110 28.81 -1.09 14.41
N ALA A 111 29.15 -2.10 15.20
CA ALA A 111 30.16 -1.98 16.25
C ALA A 111 31.16 -3.14 16.11
N ALA A 112 32.40 -2.76 15.81
CA ALA A 112 33.62 -3.58 15.73
C ALA A 112 33.86 -4.39 14.45
N THR A 113 34.68 -3.83 13.54
CA THR A 113 36.02 -4.38 13.22
C THR A 113 36.87 -3.32 12.51
N LEU A 114 37.59 -2.52 13.29
CA LEU A 114 38.93 -2.07 12.94
C LEU A 114 39.75 -2.20 14.22
N SER A 115 40.37 -3.36 14.39
CA SER A 115 41.46 -3.55 15.34
C SER A 115 42.65 -4.06 14.54
N GLU A 116 43.64 -3.19 14.38
CA GLU A 116 45.00 -3.54 14.05
C GLU A 116 45.82 -3.35 15.36
N PRO A 117 46.70 -4.30 15.76
CA PRO A 117 47.52 -4.20 16.97
C PRO A 117 48.69 -3.22 16.71
N GLU A 118 49.29 -2.46 17.63
CA GLU A 118 50.00 -2.80 18.88
C GLU A 118 50.59 -1.46 19.47
N PRO A 119 51.43 -1.41 20.54
CA PRO A 119 51.11 -1.08 21.94
C PRO A 119 51.73 0.25 22.51
N ALA A 120 51.38 0.54 23.77
CA ALA A 120 52.21 1.16 24.86
C ALA A 120 51.66 2.43 25.57
N LEU A 121 51.16 2.19 26.79
CA LEU A 121 51.27 2.92 28.08
C LEU A 121 51.49 4.46 28.11
N ILE A 122 50.66 5.18 28.91
CA ILE A 122 51.04 6.00 30.09
C ILE A 122 49.79 6.63 30.79
N LEU A 123 49.59 6.23 32.05
CA LEU A 123 49.16 6.94 33.30
C LEU A 123 47.97 7.95 33.37
N LYS A 124 47.07 7.66 34.34
CA LYS A 124 45.96 8.44 34.99
C LYS A 124 46.43 9.70 35.80
N PRO A 125 45.61 10.46 36.59
CA PRO A 125 44.14 10.73 36.68
C PRO A 125 43.74 12.23 36.92
N SER A 126 42.47 12.62 36.69
CA SER A 126 41.65 13.66 37.42
C SER A 126 40.33 13.81 36.65
N GLU A 127 39.11 14.02 37.15
CA GLU A 127 38.52 14.33 38.46
C GLU A 127 36.99 14.06 38.31
N SER A 128 36.26 13.84 39.40
CA SER A 128 34.85 13.41 39.41
C SER A 128 33.88 14.50 39.91
N GLU A 129 32.61 14.42 39.43
CA GLU A 129 31.32 14.96 39.94
C GLU A 129 30.64 16.15 39.20
N PRO A 130 29.29 16.34 39.24
CA PRO A 130 28.20 15.41 38.87
C PRO A 130 27.02 16.05 38.05
N GLN A 131 26.31 15.20 37.27
CA GLN A 131 24.89 15.22 36.84
C GLN A 131 24.16 16.52 36.39
N LYS A 132 23.67 16.50 35.13
CA LYS A 132 22.26 16.77 34.75
C LYS A 132 21.94 16.10 33.41
N GLN A 133 21.42 14.87 33.50
CA GLN A 133 21.06 14.05 32.36
C GLN A 133 19.63 14.40 31.93
N SER A 134 19.48 15.43 31.11
CA SER A 134 18.34 15.50 30.21
C SER A 134 18.51 14.35 29.23
N ALA A 135 17.76 13.27 29.40
CA ALA A 135 17.56 12.30 28.33
C ALA A 135 16.81 13.02 27.21
N VAL A 136 17.56 13.72 26.35
CA VAL A 136 17.12 13.99 24.99
C VAL A 136 17.01 12.59 24.38
N ILE A 137 15.79 12.09 24.26
CA ILE A 137 15.51 10.89 23.46
C ILE A 137 15.92 11.30 22.06
N ALA A 138 17.13 10.92 21.66
CA ALA A 138 17.57 11.02 20.27
C ALA A 138 16.66 10.07 19.50
N ILE A 139 15.61 10.62 18.89
CA ILE A 139 14.76 9.88 17.96
C ILE A 139 15.70 9.41 16.85
N THR A 140 15.93 8.11 16.77
CA THR A 140 16.80 7.55 15.74
C THR A 140 16.12 7.72 14.37
N PRO A 141 16.89 7.82 13.26
CA PRO A 141 16.32 7.84 11.92
C PRO A 141 15.31 6.70 11.66
N ALA A 142 15.60 5.49 12.18
CA ALA A 142 14.70 4.34 12.10
C ALA A 142 13.37 4.54 12.86
N GLN A 143 13.40 5.11 14.08
CA GLN A 143 12.18 5.43 14.82
C GLN A 143 11.34 6.49 14.11
N MET A 144 11.99 7.42 13.40
CA MET A 144 11.32 8.43 12.59
C MET A 144 10.67 7.79 11.36
N GLU A 145 11.37 6.91 10.64
CA GLU A 145 10.83 6.20 9.48
C GLU A 145 9.65 5.31 9.84
N GLN A 146 9.74 4.55 10.93
CA GLN A 146 8.64 3.72 11.43
C GLN A 146 7.43 4.58 11.84
N ALA A 147 7.65 5.69 12.54
CA ALA A 147 6.58 6.62 12.92
C ALA A 147 5.91 7.27 11.69
N VAL A 148 6.70 7.67 10.69
CA VAL A 148 6.21 8.23 9.42
C VAL A 148 5.43 7.18 8.63
N ALA A 149 5.95 5.95 8.50
CA ALA A 149 5.26 4.86 7.82
C ALA A 149 3.90 4.58 8.47
N LYS A 150 3.85 4.54 9.80
CA LYS A 150 2.60 4.39 10.57
C LYS A 150 1.64 5.56 10.37
N ALA A 151 2.14 6.79 10.30
CA ALA A 151 1.33 7.99 10.05
C ALA A 151 0.77 8.07 8.63
N ILE A 152 1.46 7.50 7.63
CA ILE A 152 1.01 7.50 6.24
C ILE A 152 -0.14 6.50 5.99
N ARG A 153 -0.23 5.41 6.76
CA ARG A 153 -1.30 4.39 6.62
C ARG A 153 -2.71 4.99 6.55
N PRO A 154 -3.18 5.75 7.55
CA PRO A 154 -4.53 6.32 7.51
C PRO A 154 -4.71 7.33 6.36
N LEU A 155 -3.64 8.02 5.94
CA LEU A 155 -3.72 9.00 4.85
C LEU A 155 -3.94 8.31 3.50
N ARG A 156 -3.30 7.16 3.25
CA ARG A 156 -3.54 6.38 2.02
C ARG A 156 -4.97 5.88 1.94
N ALA A 157 -5.49 5.32 3.04
CA ALA A 157 -6.87 4.86 3.10
C ALA A 157 -7.87 6.00 2.84
N GLN A 158 -7.59 7.21 3.32
CA GLN A 158 -8.41 8.40 3.03
C GLN A 158 -8.32 8.83 1.56
N LEU A 159 -7.11 8.88 0.98
CA LEU A 159 -6.92 9.22 -0.44
C LEU A 159 -7.71 8.28 -1.34
N ASP A 160 -7.68 6.99 -1.04
CA ASP A 160 -8.41 5.97 -1.77
C ASP A 160 -9.93 6.19 -1.74
N GLN A 161 -10.48 6.61 -0.60
CA GLN A 161 -11.90 6.95 -0.47
C GLN A 161 -12.26 8.23 -1.25
N TYR A 162 -11.37 9.22 -1.28
CA TYR A 162 -11.57 10.45 -2.05
C TYR A 162 -11.51 10.20 -3.56
N GLU A 163 -10.51 9.45 -4.03
CA GLU A 163 -10.36 9.09 -5.44
C GLU A 163 -11.62 8.38 -5.99
N ALA A 164 -12.17 7.45 -5.20
CA ALA A 164 -13.39 6.73 -5.58
C ALA A 164 -14.59 7.68 -5.82
N LYS A 165 -14.74 8.73 -5.00
CA LYS A 165 -15.83 9.71 -5.14
C LYS A 165 -15.63 10.65 -6.33
N VAL A 166 -14.40 11.10 -6.55
CA VAL A 166 -14.07 12.03 -7.64
C VAL A 166 -14.24 11.34 -8.99
N ARG A 167 -13.78 10.09 -9.12
CA ARG A 167 -13.88 9.32 -10.36
C ARG A 167 -15.32 9.19 -10.89
N VAL A 168 -16.30 9.02 -9.99
CA VAL A 168 -17.71 8.96 -10.39
C VAL A 168 -18.18 10.28 -10.99
N HIS A 169 -17.81 11.42 -10.37
CA HIS A 169 -18.18 12.74 -10.86
C HIS A 169 -17.54 13.04 -12.22
N ASP A 170 -16.27 12.65 -12.42
CA ASP A 170 -15.57 12.87 -13.68
C ASP A 170 -16.18 12.06 -14.84
N ILE A 171 -16.57 10.81 -14.59
CA ILE A 171 -17.25 9.96 -15.59
C ILE A 171 -18.61 10.56 -15.96
N LEU A 172 -19.43 10.91 -14.98
CA LEU A 172 -20.75 11.51 -15.24
C LEU A 172 -20.62 12.86 -15.94
N GLY A 173 -19.66 13.70 -15.52
CA GLY A 173 -19.37 14.98 -16.13
C GLY A 173 -18.91 14.84 -17.58
N GLY A 174 -18.02 13.89 -17.87
CA GLY A 174 -17.57 13.58 -19.23
C GLY A 174 -18.71 13.10 -20.13
N ILE A 175 -19.55 12.19 -19.63
CA ILE A 175 -20.75 11.72 -20.35
C ILE A 175 -21.70 12.90 -20.62
N GLY A 176 -21.97 13.73 -19.62
CA GLY A 176 -22.79 14.92 -19.76
C GLY A 176 -22.24 15.92 -20.78
N TYR A 177 -20.92 16.10 -20.83
CA TYR A 177 -20.26 16.97 -21.81
C TYR A 177 -20.43 16.46 -23.24
N ILE A 178 -20.25 15.15 -23.47
CA ILE A 178 -20.43 14.53 -24.79
C ILE A 178 -21.88 14.72 -25.28
N PHE A 179 -22.86 14.35 -24.44
CA PHE A 179 -24.27 14.50 -24.80
C PHE A 179 -24.70 15.97 -24.92
N GLY A 180 -24.14 16.86 -24.10
CA GLY A 180 -24.41 18.30 -24.14
C GLY A 180 -23.92 18.95 -25.43
N LEU A 181 -22.67 18.70 -25.82
CA LEU A 181 -22.12 19.20 -27.09
C LEU A 181 -22.84 18.61 -28.30
N PHE A 182 -23.13 17.32 -28.28
CA PHE A 182 -23.87 16.66 -29.35
C PHE A 182 -25.29 17.23 -29.49
N GLY A 183 -25.99 17.45 -28.38
CA GLY A 183 -27.32 18.09 -28.37
C GLY A 183 -27.28 19.50 -28.95
N LEU A 184 -26.28 20.30 -28.57
CA LEU A 184 -26.08 21.65 -29.10
C LEU A 184 -25.81 21.61 -30.63
N PHE A 185 -24.97 20.68 -31.08
CA PHE A 185 -24.67 20.48 -32.50
C PHE A 185 -25.91 20.11 -33.31
N VAL A 186 -26.74 19.20 -32.81
CA VAL A 186 -28.00 18.80 -33.45
C VAL A 186 -28.98 19.97 -33.54
N LEU A 187 -29.15 20.75 -32.46
CA LEU A 187 -29.99 21.95 -32.45
C LEU A 187 -29.52 23.03 -33.43
N TYR A 188 -28.20 23.19 -33.57
CA TYR A 188 -27.63 24.11 -34.56
C TYR A 188 -27.90 23.64 -36.00
N ARG A 189 -27.73 22.34 -36.26
CA ARG A 189 -28.00 21.76 -37.59
C ARG A 189 -29.48 21.81 -37.96
N SER A 190 -30.39 21.58 -37.00
CA SER A 190 -31.84 21.61 -37.25
C SER A 190 -32.37 23.01 -37.55
N ARG A 191 -31.61 24.07 -37.20
CA ARG A 191 -31.95 25.46 -37.53
C ARG A 191 -31.42 25.92 -38.89
N ARG A 192 -30.57 25.11 -39.54
CA ARG A 192 -30.00 25.38 -40.87
C ARG A 192 -30.65 24.55 -41.98
N GLN A 193 -31.57 23.64 -41.62
CA GLN A 193 -32.49 22.97 -42.53
C GLN A 193 -33.84 23.67 -42.43
#